data_AF-A0A7S3G101-F1
#
_entry.id   AF-A0A7S3G101-F1
#
_cell.length_a   1.000
_cell.length_b   1.000
_cell.length_c   1.000
_cell.angle_alpha   90.00
_cell.angle_beta   90.00
_cell.angle_gamma   90.00
#
_symmetry.space_group_name_H-M   'P 1'
#
loop_
_entity.id
_entity.type
_entity.pdbx_description
1 polymer ?
#
loop_
_entity_poly.entity_id
_entity_poly.type
_entity_poly.pdbx_seq_one_letter_code
_entity_poly.pdbx_strand_id
1 'polypeptide(L)'
;MKRRNVKRGHMVYEVMDCCNLKYPDNYFDVCIDKSTIDALLCGDNAFLNTAIMLKEGQRVLKEDGGVYIAISYGKPSTRSFHFERPFLSWSLQERVFHPAEVPDAQESEEKAHYLYICAKQRNWKQVYQENFEPVILQLILHEKNVNAGRDLEEEQDKDLDASTQIQLDLERAKTEQLFSRPKSA
;
A
#
# COMPACT_ATOMS: atom_id res chain seq x y z
N MET A 1 6.64 -18.34 9.87
CA MET A 1 7.43 -18.96 8.76
C MET A 1 8.54 -19.90 9.24
N LYS A 2 9.47 -19.48 10.11
CA LYS A 2 10.64 -20.28 10.54
C LYS A 2 10.30 -21.70 11.05
N ARG A 3 9.41 -21.84 12.04
CA ARG A 3 9.03 -23.15 12.64
C ARG A 3 8.46 -24.15 11.62
N ARG A 4 7.72 -23.69 10.61
CA ARG A 4 7.09 -24.56 9.60
C ARG A 4 8.07 -25.05 8.53
N ASN A 5 9.25 -24.45 8.44
CA ASN A 5 10.22 -24.67 7.38
C ASN A 5 11.56 -25.26 7.87
N VAL A 6 11.59 -25.85 9.06
CA VAL A 6 12.82 -26.41 9.67
C VAL A 6 13.56 -27.43 8.79
N LYS A 7 12.85 -28.09 7.85
CA LYS A 7 13.45 -29.05 6.90
C LYS A 7 14.17 -28.39 5.72
N ARG A 8 14.01 -27.08 5.52
CA ARG A 8 14.64 -26.30 4.43
C ARG A 8 15.91 -25.63 4.94
N GLY A 9 16.97 -26.42 5.17
CA GLY A 9 18.20 -25.98 5.85
C GLY A 9 18.99 -24.86 5.16
N HIS A 10 18.78 -24.64 3.86
CA HIS A 10 19.42 -23.56 3.09
C HIS A 10 18.59 -22.27 3.03
N MET A 11 17.40 -22.23 3.65
CA MET A 11 16.56 -21.05 3.69
C MET A 11 16.66 -20.37 5.07
N VAL A 12 16.98 -19.09 5.04
CA VAL A 12 16.98 -18.22 6.23
C VAL A 12 15.64 -17.52 6.34
N TYR A 13 15.08 -17.45 7.54
CA TYR A 13 13.81 -16.80 7.83
C TYR A 13 13.98 -15.81 8.96
N GLU A 14 13.73 -14.54 8.67
CA GLU A 14 13.90 -13.41 9.59
C GLU A 14 12.63 -12.58 9.65
N VAL A 15 12.40 -11.94 10.79
CA VAL A 15 11.36 -10.93 10.95
C VAL A 15 12.01 -9.59 10.66
N MET A 16 11.48 -8.86 9.69
CA MET A 16 12.06 -7.61 9.22
C MET A 16 10.96 -6.70 8.65
N ASP A 17 11.16 -5.39 8.77
CA ASP A 17 10.35 -4.38 8.10
C ASP A 17 10.93 -4.13 6.70
N CYS A 18 10.11 -4.31 5.66
CA CYS A 18 10.50 -4.10 4.27
C CYS A 18 10.83 -2.64 3.92
N CYS A 19 10.37 -1.68 4.74
CA CYS A 19 10.74 -0.27 4.64
C CYS A 19 12.10 0.04 5.29
N ASN A 20 12.73 -0.95 5.94
CA ASN A 20 13.98 -0.79 6.68
C ASN A 20 14.78 -2.11 6.72
N LEU A 21 15.25 -2.55 5.56
CA LEU A 21 15.97 -3.80 5.43
C LEU A 21 17.33 -3.71 6.14
N LYS A 22 17.65 -4.70 6.98
CA LYS A 22 18.89 -4.73 7.77
C LYS A 22 20.09 -5.30 7.01
N TYR A 23 19.93 -5.50 5.71
CA TYR A 23 21.00 -5.92 4.81
C TYR A 23 21.77 -4.72 4.28
N PRO A 24 23.09 -4.86 4.03
CA PRO A 24 23.88 -3.80 3.42
C PRO A 24 23.45 -3.58 1.96
N ASP A 25 23.96 -2.50 1.38
CA ASP A 25 23.78 -2.23 -0.04
C ASP A 25 24.40 -3.35 -0.88
N ASN A 26 23.83 -3.61 -2.07
CA ASN A 26 24.37 -4.56 -3.03
C ASN A 26 24.59 -5.99 -2.48
N TYR A 27 23.66 -6.45 -1.63
CA TYR A 27 23.73 -7.74 -0.96
C TYR A 27 23.09 -8.89 -1.77
N PHE A 28 21.94 -8.65 -2.39
CA PHE A 28 21.18 -9.68 -3.11
C PHE A 28 21.29 -9.54 -4.63
N ASP A 29 21.29 -10.68 -5.32
CA ASP A 29 21.15 -10.73 -6.78
C ASP A 29 19.69 -10.53 -7.22
N VAL A 30 18.75 -11.06 -6.44
CA VAL A 30 17.31 -11.00 -6.75
C VAL A 30 16.51 -10.72 -5.50
N CYS A 31 15.53 -9.81 -5.60
CA CYS A 31 14.50 -9.58 -4.60
C CYS A 31 13.14 -9.96 -5.18
N ILE A 32 12.36 -10.76 -4.45
CA ILE A 32 11.02 -11.18 -4.87
C ILE A 32 10.01 -10.70 -3.84
N ASP A 33 9.05 -9.93 -4.33
CA ASP A 33 7.84 -9.51 -3.63
C ASP A 33 6.66 -10.22 -4.28
N LYS A 34 5.87 -10.92 -3.47
CA LYS A 34 4.52 -11.37 -3.88
C LYS A 34 3.49 -10.77 -2.95
N SER A 35 2.65 -9.89 -3.49
CA SER A 35 1.55 -9.21 -2.80
C SER A 35 1.95 -8.39 -1.57
N THR A 36 3.24 -8.10 -1.39
CA THR A 36 3.72 -7.22 -0.31
C THR A 36 3.43 -5.77 -0.66
N ILE A 37 3.70 -5.36 -1.91
CA ILE A 37 3.27 -4.05 -2.42
C ILE A 37 1.75 -3.86 -2.32
N ASP A 38 0.97 -4.91 -2.59
CA ASP A 38 -0.49 -4.87 -2.48
C ASP A 38 -0.92 -4.62 -1.03
N ALA A 39 -0.29 -5.32 -0.08
CA ALA A 39 -0.58 -5.15 1.34
C ALA A 39 -0.23 -3.74 1.84
N LEU A 40 0.89 -3.16 1.41
CA LEU A 40 1.27 -1.77 1.77
C LEU A 40 0.27 -0.75 1.21
N LEU A 41 -0.22 -0.98 -0.01
CA LEU A 41 -1.13 -0.05 -0.67
C LEU A 41 -2.56 -0.08 -0.12
N CYS A 42 -2.89 -1.07 0.72
CA CYS A 42 -4.13 -1.11 1.49
C CYS A 42 -4.02 -0.43 2.88
N GLY A 43 -2.82 -0.03 3.30
CA GLY A 43 -2.57 0.55 4.62
C GLY A 43 -2.46 2.08 4.62
N ASP A 44 -2.17 2.63 5.80
CA ASP A 44 -1.88 4.06 5.96
C ASP A 44 -0.54 4.44 5.34
N ASN A 45 -0.42 5.68 4.90
CA ASN A 45 0.77 6.19 4.20
C ASN A 45 1.16 5.29 3.01
N ALA A 46 0.15 4.73 2.33
CA ALA A 46 0.28 3.69 1.30
C ALA A 46 1.36 4.02 0.26
N PHE A 47 1.35 5.23 -0.26
CA PHE A 47 2.23 5.61 -1.37
C PHE A 47 3.64 5.87 -0.87
N LEU A 48 3.77 6.45 0.33
CA LEU A 48 5.04 6.70 1.00
C LEU A 48 5.71 5.38 1.40
N ASN A 49 5.01 4.49 2.09
CA ASN A 49 5.54 3.19 2.51
C ASN A 49 5.97 2.35 1.31
N THR A 50 5.17 2.34 0.23
CA THR A 50 5.54 1.68 -1.03
C THR A 50 6.81 2.29 -1.64
N ALA A 51 6.94 3.62 -1.63
CA ALA A 51 8.15 4.30 -2.12
C ALA A 51 9.39 3.90 -1.30
N ILE A 52 9.27 3.82 0.04
CA ILE A 52 10.37 3.43 0.92
C ILE A 52 10.72 1.95 0.76
N MET A 53 9.75 1.05 0.64
CA MET A 53 9.99 -0.37 0.36
C MET A 53 10.76 -0.55 -0.96
N LEU A 54 10.33 0.11 -2.04
CA LEU A 54 11.01 0.03 -3.34
C LEU A 54 12.41 0.63 -3.30
N LYS A 55 12.61 1.72 -2.54
CA LYS A 55 13.94 2.30 -2.28
C LYS A 55 14.86 1.28 -1.60
N GLU A 56 14.38 0.59 -0.56
CA GLU A 56 15.15 -0.45 0.11
C GLU A 56 15.43 -1.64 -0.80
N GLY A 57 14.45 -2.07 -1.60
CA GLY A 57 14.61 -3.12 -2.61
C GLY A 57 15.71 -2.78 -3.62
N GLN A 58 15.70 -1.56 -4.19
CA GLN A 58 16.78 -1.09 -5.05
C GLN A 58 18.13 -1.09 -4.34
N ARG A 59 18.19 -0.59 -3.09
CA ARG A 59 19.43 -0.43 -2.34
C ARG A 59 20.14 -1.78 -2.11
N VAL A 60 19.40 -2.79 -1.67
CA VAL A 60 19.98 -4.11 -1.34
C VAL A 60 20.33 -4.94 -2.57
N LEU A 61 19.80 -4.62 -3.75
CA LEU A 61 20.15 -5.31 -5.00
C LEU A 61 21.55 -4.94 -5.49
N LYS A 62 22.30 -5.90 -6.04
CA LYS A 62 23.61 -5.64 -6.65
C LYS A 62 23.51 -4.74 -7.88
N GLU A 63 24.51 -3.88 -8.07
CA GLU A 63 24.57 -2.94 -9.20
C GLU A 63 24.83 -3.61 -10.55
N ASP A 64 25.36 -4.83 -10.54
CA ASP A 64 25.67 -5.62 -11.73
C ASP A 64 24.66 -6.77 -11.86
N GLY A 65 23.52 -6.48 -12.47
CA GLY A 65 22.49 -7.48 -12.78
C GLY A 65 21.48 -7.78 -11.67
N GLY A 66 21.38 -6.93 -10.64
CA GLY A 66 20.35 -7.06 -9.61
C GLY A 66 18.94 -6.89 -10.17
N VAL A 67 18.00 -7.77 -9.80
CA VAL A 67 16.60 -7.74 -10.28
C VAL A 67 15.61 -7.73 -9.12
N TYR A 68 14.68 -6.77 -9.15
CA TYR A 68 13.48 -6.78 -8.31
C TYR A 68 12.31 -7.37 -9.10
N ILE A 69 11.59 -8.32 -8.51
CA ILE A 69 10.40 -8.93 -9.12
C ILE A 69 9.24 -8.73 -8.18
N ALA A 70 8.24 -7.95 -8.60
CA ALA A 70 6.96 -7.82 -7.91
C ALA A 70 5.89 -8.66 -8.62
N ILE A 71 5.19 -9.49 -7.86
CA ILE A 71 4.01 -10.25 -8.30
C ILE A 71 2.81 -9.65 -7.58
N SER A 72 1.93 -8.98 -8.32
CA SER A 72 0.83 -8.18 -7.78
C SER A 72 -0.49 -8.52 -8.47
N TYR A 73 -1.60 -8.32 -7.77
CA TYR A 73 -2.93 -8.30 -8.39
C TYR A 73 -3.24 -6.95 -9.06
N GLY A 74 -2.49 -5.90 -8.72
CA GLY A 74 -2.64 -4.58 -9.33
C GLY A 74 -2.24 -4.61 -10.79
N LYS A 75 -3.11 -4.08 -11.65
CA LYS A 75 -2.86 -3.93 -13.09
C LYS A 75 -1.83 -2.82 -13.34
N PRO A 76 -1.16 -2.79 -14.52
CA PRO A 76 -0.23 -1.72 -14.87
C PRO A 76 -0.77 -0.30 -14.64
N SER A 77 -2.04 -0.07 -14.98
CA SER A 77 -2.72 1.22 -14.79
C SER A 77 -2.72 1.74 -13.34
N THR A 78 -2.57 0.86 -12.35
CA THR A 78 -2.56 1.24 -10.92
C THR A 78 -1.24 0.90 -10.22
N ARG A 79 -0.27 0.29 -10.90
CA ARG A 79 0.95 -0.19 -10.26
C ARG A 79 2.24 0.29 -10.89
N SER A 80 2.30 0.46 -12.22
CA SER A 80 3.55 0.76 -12.93
C SER A 80 4.22 2.03 -12.42
N PHE A 81 3.44 3.09 -12.17
CA PHE A 81 3.96 4.37 -11.71
C PHE A 81 4.72 4.31 -10.37
N HIS A 82 4.45 3.30 -9.53
CA HIS A 82 5.21 3.11 -8.29
C HIS A 82 6.64 2.62 -8.56
N PHE A 83 6.84 1.82 -9.61
CA PHE A 83 8.15 1.35 -10.03
C PHE A 83 8.89 2.40 -10.87
N GLU A 84 8.20 3.36 -11.47
CA GLU A 84 8.79 4.41 -12.31
C GLU A 84 9.08 5.71 -11.55
N ARG A 85 9.10 5.68 -10.21
CA ARG A 85 9.39 6.88 -9.41
C ARG A 85 10.77 7.44 -9.77
N PRO A 86 10.95 8.77 -9.82
CA PRO A 86 12.20 9.39 -10.32
C PRO A 86 13.50 8.99 -9.60
N PHE A 87 13.43 8.55 -8.34
CA PHE A 87 14.60 8.09 -7.58
C PHE A 87 14.96 6.62 -7.80
N LEU A 88 14.13 5.89 -8.56
CA LEU A 88 14.35 4.52 -8.96
C LEU A 88 15.04 4.49 -10.32
N SER A 89 16.08 3.69 -10.43
CA SER A 89 16.94 3.56 -11.59
C SER A 89 17.05 2.08 -11.93
N TRP A 90 16.05 1.64 -12.66
CA TRP A 90 15.96 0.31 -13.23
C TRP A 90 15.15 0.36 -14.52
N SER A 91 15.30 -0.64 -15.38
CA SER A 91 14.37 -0.83 -16.50
C SER A 91 13.17 -1.65 -16.04
N LEU A 92 11.96 -1.18 -16.32
CA LEU A 92 10.72 -1.89 -16.01
C LEU A 92 10.28 -2.77 -17.18
N GLN A 93 9.94 -4.02 -16.89
CA GLN A 93 9.29 -4.93 -17.82
C GLN A 93 8.05 -5.53 -17.15
N GLU A 94 6.92 -5.43 -17.83
CA GLU A 94 5.64 -5.92 -17.34
C GLU A 94 5.23 -7.21 -18.05
N ARG A 95 4.70 -8.17 -17.30
CA ARG A 95 4.15 -9.41 -17.82
C ARG A 95 2.84 -9.72 -17.10
N VAL A 96 1.94 -10.39 -17.80
CA VAL A 96 0.72 -10.93 -17.21
C VAL A 96 0.82 -12.45 -17.15
N PHE A 97 0.39 -13.02 -16.02
CA PHE A 97 0.27 -14.44 -15.82
C PHE A 97 -1.19 -14.78 -15.55
N HIS A 98 -1.79 -15.50 -16.50
CA HIS A 98 -3.15 -16.01 -16.37
C HIS A 98 -3.13 -17.41 -15.75
N PRO A 99 -4.06 -17.74 -14.84
CA PRO A 99 -4.17 -19.10 -14.33
C PRO A 99 -4.54 -20.06 -15.48
N ALA A 100 -3.90 -21.21 -15.54
CA ALA A 100 -3.97 -22.14 -16.68
C ALA A 100 -5.33 -22.83 -16.87
N GLU A 101 -6.21 -22.81 -15.87
CA GLU A 101 -7.43 -23.63 -15.80
C GLU A 101 -8.71 -22.79 -15.64
N VAL A 102 -8.77 -21.59 -16.22
CA VAL A 102 -9.98 -20.76 -16.21
C VAL A 102 -10.61 -20.76 -17.61
N PRO A 103 -11.73 -21.46 -17.84
CA PRO A 103 -12.38 -21.54 -19.15
C PRO A 103 -12.95 -20.19 -19.61
N ASP A 104 -13.33 -19.35 -18.65
CA ASP A 104 -13.94 -18.05 -18.90
C ASP A 104 -12.87 -16.94 -19.00
N ALA A 105 -12.91 -16.17 -20.09
CA ALA A 105 -11.92 -15.14 -20.36
C ALA A 105 -11.98 -13.98 -19.35
N GLN A 106 -13.17 -13.66 -18.83
CA GLN A 106 -13.35 -12.58 -17.87
C GLN A 106 -12.87 -13.00 -16.48
N GLU A 107 -13.18 -14.23 -16.06
CA GLU A 107 -12.67 -14.80 -14.82
C GLU A 107 -11.14 -15.00 -14.86
N SER A 108 -10.58 -15.33 -16.03
CA SER A 108 -9.13 -15.43 -16.24
C SER A 108 -8.41 -14.09 -16.07
N GLU A 109 -9.06 -13.00 -16.49
CA GLU A 109 -8.56 -11.62 -16.32
C GLU A 109 -8.68 -11.14 -14.87
N GLU A 110 -9.76 -11.49 -14.16
CA GLU A 110 -9.94 -11.16 -12.74
C GLU A 110 -8.93 -11.89 -11.84
N LYS A 111 -8.52 -13.09 -12.24
CA LYS A 111 -7.56 -13.92 -11.51
C LYS A 111 -6.12 -13.76 -12.02
N ALA A 112 -5.86 -12.83 -12.93
CA ALA A 112 -4.54 -12.57 -13.46
C ALA A 112 -3.60 -12.01 -12.39
N HIS A 113 -2.34 -12.45 -12.44
CA HIS A 113 -1.24 -11.83 -11.70
C HIS A 113 -0.37 -11.04 -12.66
N TYR A 114 0.02 -9.83 -12.25
CA TYR A 114 0.93 -8.99 -13.00
C TYR A 114 2.32 -9.08 -12.39
N LEU A 115 3.32 -9.29 -13.24
CA LEU A 115 4.72 -9.37 -12.88
C LEU A 115 5.41 -8.10 -13.35
N TYR A 116 6.06 -7.42 -12.41
CA TYR A 116 6.87 -6.23 -12.62
C TYR A 116 8.33 -6.61 -12.39
N ILE A 117 9.10 -6.66 -13.46
CA ILE A 117 10.52 -7.06 -13.45
C ILE A 117 11.35 -5.80 -13.62
N CYS A 118 12.08 -5.42 -12.57
CA CYS A 118 12.87 -4.21 -12.53
C CYS A 118 14.36 -4.57 -12.49
N ALA A 119 15.06 -4.39 -13.60
CA ALA A 119 16.50 -4.64 -13.68
C ALA A 119 17.29 -3.39 -13.32
N LYS A 120 18.04 -3.44 -12.20
CA LYS A 120 18.77 -2.30 -11.62
C LYS A 120 19.84 -1.78 -12.58
N GLN A 121 19.92 -0.45 -12.68
CA GLN A 121 20.93 0.24 -13.50
C GLN A 121 22.09 0.77 -12.66
N ARG A 122 23.25 0.96 -13.30
CA ARG A 122 24.50 1.36 -12.64
C ARG A 122 24.48 2.79 -12.09
N ASN A 123 23.68 3.68 -12.68
CA ASN A 123 23.53 5.08 -12.28
C ASN A 123 22.58 5.28 -11.09
N TRP A 124 22.12 4.21 -10.42
CA TRP A 124 21.10 4.30 -9.37
C TRP A 124 21.45 5.23 -8.21
N LYS A 125 22.72 5.30 -7.81
CA LYS A 125 23.15 6.19 -6.71
C LYS A 125 22.99 7.65 -7.08
N GLN A 126 23.37 8.01 -8.30
CA GLN A 126 23.23 9.37 -8.82
C GLN A 126 21.74 9.73 -8.92
N VAL A 127 20.95 8.89 -9.58
CA VAL A 127 19.50 9.10 -9.73
C VAL A 127 18.80 9.22 -8.38
N TYR A 128 19.17 8.38 -7.41
CA TYR A 128 18.66 8.44 -6.04
C TYR A 128 19.02 9.76 -5.36
N GLN A 129 20.29 10.17 -5.39
CA GLN A 129 20.76 11.41 -4.75
C GLN A 129 20.08 12.66 -5.30
N GLU A 130 19.83 12.69 -6.61
CA GLU A 130 19.20 13.83 -7.28
C GLU A 130 17.68 13.91 -7.01
N ASN A 131 17.00 12.78 -6.85
CA ASN A 131 15.53 12.73 -6.94
C ASN A 131 14.80 12.27 -5.66
N PHE A 132 15.48 11.63 -4.70
CA PHE A 132 14.79 11.01 -3.57
C PHE A 132 14.07 12.01 -2.67
N GLU A 133 14.80 13.03 -2.19
CA GLU A 133 14.26 14.03 -1.27
C GLU A 133 13.02 14.76 -1.82
N PRO A 134 13.04 15.35 -3.03
CA PRO A 134 11.86 16.06 -3.55
C PRO A 134 10.65 15.14 -3.72
N VAL A 135 10.84 13.89 -4.17
CA VAL A 135 9.74 12.94 -4.34
C VAL A 135 9.16 12.52 -2.98
N ILE A 136 9.99 12.27 -1.98
CA ILE A 136 9.51 11.89 -0.64
C ILE A 136 8.77 13.05 0.03
N LEU A 137 9.25 14.29 -0.10
CA LEU A 137 8.55 15.46 0.42
C LEU A 137 7.17 15.61 -0.23
N GLN A 138 7.06 15.42 -1.55
CA GLN A 138 5.77 15.44 -2.25
C GLN A 138 4.82 14.36 -1.74
N LEU A 139 5.31 13.14 -1.49
CA LEU A 139 4.50 12.06 -0.94
C LEU A 139 4.05 12.35 0.48
N ILE A 140 4.93 12.87 1.35
CA ILE A 140 4.56 13.25 2.72
C ILE A 140 3.47 14.33 2.70
N LEU A 141 3.58 15.33 1.81
CA LEU A 141 2.57 16.38 1.67
C LEU A 141 1.25 15.81 1.16
N HIS A 142 1.29 14.89 0.18
CA HIS A 142 0.10 14.21 -0.31
C HIS A 142 -0.64 13.45 0.78
N GLU A 143 0.08 12.63 1.57
CA GLU A 143 -0.52 11.85 2.66
C GLU A 143 -1.11 12.77 3.76
N LYS A 144 -0.43 13.87 4.09
CA LYS A 144 -0.98 14.88 5.03
C LYS A 144 -2.28 15.48 4.54
N ASN A 145 -2.36 15.82 3.25
CA ASN A 145 -3.58 16.39 2.66
C ASN A 145 -4.73 15.37 2.63
N VAL A 146 -4.43 14.11 2.32
CA VAL A 146 -5.42 13.02 2.33
C VAL A 146 -5.97 12.81 3.75
N ASN A 147 -5.09 12.73 4.75
CA ASN A 147 -5.50 12.55 6.15
C ASN A 147 -6.32 13.73 6.67
N ALA A 148 -5.88 14.97 6.38
CA ALA A 148 -6.66 16.16 6.74
C ALA A 148 -8.06 16.16 6.10
N GLY A 149 -8.19 15.68 4.86
CA GLY A 149 -9.49 15.51 4.21
C GLY A 149 -10.38 14.50 4.93
N ARG A 150 -9.83 13.34 5.31
CA ARG A 150 -10.55 12.30 6.06
C ARG A 150 -10.99 12.79 7.44
N ASP A 151 -10.12 13.49 8.16
CA ASP A 151 -10.45 14.05 9.48
C ASP A 151 -11.64 15.02 9.40
N LEU A 152 -11.67 15.85 8.35
CA LEU A 152 -12.78 16.79 8.10
C LEU A 152 -14.09 16.08 7.73
N GLU A 153 -14.02 14.99 6.97
CA GLU A 153 -15.19 14.15 6.65
C GLU A 153 -15.75 13.46 7.91
N GLU A 154 -14.86 12.90 8.75
CA GLU A 154 -15.26 12.27 10.01
C GLU A 154 -15.87 13.24 11.03
N GLU A 155 -15.40 14.49 11.08
CA GLU A 155 -16.01 15.53 11.92
C GLU A 155 -17.41 15.91 11.41
N GLN A 156 -17.59 16.05 10.09
CA GLN A 156 -18.90 16.34 9.50
C GLN A 156 -19.91 15.23 9.78
N ASP A 157 -19.52 13.96 9.61
CA ASP A 157 -20.42 12.83 9.89
C ASP A 157 -20.84 12.78 11.37
N LYS A 158 -19.93 13.09 12.31
CA LYS A 158 -20.27 13.18 13.75
C LYS A 158 -21.25 14.31 14.05
N ASP A 159 -21.10 15.46 13.41
CA ASP A 159 -22.02 16.60 13.57
C ASP A 159 -23.41 16.30 13.00
N LEU A 160 -23.49 15.58 11.88
CA LEU A 160 -24.74 15.08 11.30
C LEU A 160 -25.43 14.07 12.22
N ASP A 161 -24.69 13.10 12.76
CA ASP A 161 -25.22 12.11 13.71
C ASP A 161 -25.71 12.77 15.00
N ALA A 162 -24.94 13.71 15.56
CA ALA A 162 -25.33 14.46 16.75
C ALA A 162 -26.60 15.30 16.51
N SER A 163 -26.70 15.98 15.37
CA SER A 163 -27.89 16.74 14.99
C SER A 163 -29.13 15.85 14.84
N THR A 164 -28.96 14.67 14.25
CA THR A 164 -30.02 13.67 14.09
C THR A 164 -30.51 13.14 15.45
N GLN A 165 -29.58 12.87 16.36
CA GLN A 165 -29.89 12.41 17.72
C GLN A 165 -30.63 13.46 18.54
N ILE A 166 -30.21 14.73 18.48
CA ILE A 166 -30.89 15.86 19.14
C ILE A 166 -32.34 15.98 18.65
N GLN A 167 -32.57 15.81 17.36
CA GLN A 167 -33.89 15.92 16.76
C GLN A 167 -34.82 14.77 17.20
N LEU A 168 -34.29 13.54 17.32
CA LEU A 168 -35.02 12.39 17.87
C LEU A 168 -35.38 12.59 19.35
N ASP A 169 -34.47 13.14 20.15
CA ASP A 169 -34.70 13.39 21.57
C ASP A 169 -35.74 14.50 21.80
N LEU A 170 -35.74 15.54 20.96
CA LEU A 170 -36.77 16.58 20.93
C LEU A 170 -38.17 16.01 20.62
N GLU A 171 -38.28 15.10 19.64
CA GLU A 171 -39.56 14.45 19.30
C GLU A 171 -40.06 13.53 20.43
N ARG A 172 -39.16 12.81 21.11
CA ARG A 172 -39.50 12.03 22.31
C ARG A 172 -40.03 12.90 23.44
N ALA A 173 -39.34 13.99 23.75
CA ALA A 173 -39.74 14.91 24.83
C ALA A 173 -41.12 15.55 24.55
N LYS A 174 -41.41 15.92 23.30
CA LYS A 174 -42.75 16.40 22.90
C LYS A 174 -43.82 15.34 23.10
N THR A 175 -43.51 14.09 22.74
CA THR A 175 -44.45 12.96 22.90
C THR A 175 -44.74 12.68 24.37
N GLU A 176 -43.74 12.70 25.25
CA GLU A 176 -43.91 12.47 26.69
C GLU A 176 -44.73 13.57 27.40
N GLN A 177 -44.59 14.84 27.00
CA GLN A 177 -45.41 15.94 27.52
C GLN A 177 -46.90 15.84 27.13
N LEU A 178 -47.22 15.21 25.99
CA LEU A 178 -48.60 14.96 25.56
C LEU A 178 -49.30 13.89 26.42
N PHE A 179 -48.55 12.98 27.06
CA PHE A 179 -49.10 11.90 27.90
C PHE A 179 -49.12 12.22 29.40
N SER A 180 -48.52 13.33 29.86
CA SER A 180 -48.47 13.72 31.28
C SER A 180 -49.58 14.70 31.71
N ARG A 181 -50.76 14.68 31.05
CA ARG A 181 -51.90 15.51 31.50
C ARG A 181 -52.37 15.03 32.89
N PRO A 182 -52.49 15.92 33.90
CA PRO A 182 -52.84 15.51 35.25
C PRO A 182 -54.25 14.90 35.27
N LYS A 183 -54.39 13.74 35.94
CA LYS A 183 -55.70 13.19 36.27
C LYS A 183 -56.41 14.19 37.18
N SER A 184 -57.47 14.80 36.66
CA SER A 184 -58.37 15.65 37.44
C SER A 184 -58.95 14.83 38.60
N ALA A 185 -58.79 15.35 39.80
CA ALA A 185 -59.48 14.91 41.02
C ALA A 185 -60.97 15.23 40.97
#